data_AF-A0A2J8UTW9-F1
#
_entry.id   AF-A0A2J8UTW9-F1
#
_cell.length_a   1.000
_cell.length_b   1.000
_cell.length_c   1.000
_cell.angle_alpha   90.00
_cell.angle_beta   90.00
_cell.angle_gamma   90.00
#
_symmetry.space_group_name_H-M   'P 1'
#
loop_
_entity.id
_entity.type
_entity.pdbx_description
1 polymer ?
#
loop_
_entity_poly.entity_id
_entity_poly.type
_entity_poly.pdbx_seq_one_letter_code
_entity_poly.pdbx_strand_id
1 'polypeptide(L)'
;GFEWGGQRRASHNSTFSAYSRGVFRRDAHKSEVAHRFKDLGEEKFKALVLIAFAQYLQQCPFEDHVKLVNEVTEFAKTCVADESAENCDKSLHTLFGDKLCTVATLRETYGEMADCCAKQEPERNECFLQHKDDNPNLPRLVRPEVDVMCTAFHDNEETFLKKYLYEIARRHPYFYAPELLFFAVRYKAAFTECCQA
;
A
#
# COMPACT_ATOMS: atom_id res chain seq x y z
N GLY A 1 -2.56 55.12 52.74
CA GLY A 1 -2.59 56.40 52.02
C GLY A 1 -2.11 56.17 50.61
N PHE A 2 -2.83 56.73 49.65
CA PHE A 2 -2.48 56.89 48.23
C PHE A 2 -1.05 57.49 48.09
N GLU A 3 -0.29 57.33 46.99
CA GLU A 3 -0.61 57.84 45.65
C GLU A 3 0.46 57.42 44.61
N TRP A 4 0.13 57.65 43.34
CA TRP A 4 0.77 57.17 42.10
C TRP A 4 2.00 57.96 41.61
N GLY A 5 2.82 57.34 40.75
CA GLY A 5 3.39 58.03 39.57
C GLY A 5 4.82 57.66 39.14
N GLY A 6 4.99 57.21 37.87
CA GLY A 6 6.10 57.69 37.03
C GLY A 6 7.03 56.70 36.29
N GLN A 7 6.73 56.51 35.00
CA GLN A 7 7.67 56.49 33.85
C GLN A 7 8.62 55.30 33.55
N ARG A 8 8.18 54.51 32.55
CA ARG A 8 8.89 53.94 31.38
C ARG A 8 10.41 53.65 31.46
N ARG A 9 10.76 52.38 31.22
CA ARG A 9 11.93 52.03 30.39
C ARG A 9 11.55 50.88 29.46
N ALA A 10 11.70 51.13 28.16
CA ALA A 10 11.48 50.17 27.10
C ALA A 10 12.46 49.00 27.23
N SER A 11 11.97 47.77 27.02
CA SER A 11 12.82 46.67 26.61
C SER A 11 12.07 45.89 25.54
N HIS A 12 12.72 45.82 24.38
CA HIS A 12 12.31 45.06 23.22
C HIS A 12 11.97 43.63 23.63
N ASN A 13 10.81 43.12 23.20
CA ASN A 13 10.69 41.69 22.98
C ASN A 13 10.08 41.46 21.61
N SER A 14 10.91 40.89 20.75
CA SER A 14 10.65 40.64 19.35
C SER A 14 9.38 39.83 19.14
N THR A 15 8.53 40.36 18.28
CA THR A 15 7.47 39.64 17.58
C THR A 15 8.05 38.39 16.89
N PHE A 16 7.63 37.20 17.31
CA PHE A 16 7.67 36.02 16.46
C PHE A 16 6.25 35.75 15.95
N SER A 17 5.84 36.51 14.94
CA SER A 17 4.67 36.15 14.13
C SER A 17 5.10 35.01 13.23
N ALA A 18 4.74 33.78 13.60
CA ALA A 18 4.89 32.63 12.73
C ALA A 18 3.91 32.79 11.55
N TYR A 19 4.40 33.37 10.47
CA TYR A 19 3.76 33.21 9.16
C TYR A 19 3.82 31.72 8.82
N SER A 20 2.74 31.00 9.11
CA SER A 20 2.45 29.73 8.47
C SER A 20 2.34 30.00 6.97
N ARG A 21 3.45 29.83 6.23
CA ARG A 21 3.40 29.73 4.78
C ARG A 21 2.41 28.63 4.48
N GLY A 22 1.27 29.00 3.89
CA GLY A 22 0.26 28.06 3.48
C GLY A 22 0.91 26.94 2.68
N VAL A 23 0.90 25.74 3.25
CA VAL A 23 1.01 24.53 2.44
C VAL A 23 -0.26 24.58 1.60
N PHE A 24 -0.14 25.04 0.36
CA PHE A 24 -1.23 24.89 -0.60
C PHE A 24 -1.62 23.41 -0.55
N ARG A 25 -2.83 23.12 -0.05
CA ARG A 25 -3.45 21.82 -0.28
C ARG A 25 -3.41 21.67 -1.80
N ARG A 26 -2.57 20.78 -2.32
CA ARG A 26 -2.73 20.33 -3.72
C ARG A 26 -4.18 19.92 -3.81
N ASP A 27 -4.92 20.50 -4.74
CA ASP A 27 -6.29 20.06 -5.00
C ASP A 27 -6.27 18.54 -5.08
N ALA A 28 -7.05 17.89 -4.21
CA ALA A 28 -7.18 16.45 -4.25
C ALA A 28 -7.65 16.10 -5.67
N HIS A 29 -6.93 15.21 -6.35
CA HIS A 29 -7.34 14.75 -7.68
C HIS A 29 -8.79 14.25 -7.58
N LYS A 30 -9.61 14.59 -8.58
CA LYS A 30 -11.02 14.16 -8.62
C LYS A 30 -11.15 12.66 -8.46
N SER A 31 -10.24 11.90 -9.06
CA SER A 31 -10.06 10.47 -8.81
C SER A 31 -8.61 10.15 -8.49
N GLU A 32 -8.32 9.84 -7.22
CA GLU A 32 -6.96 9.47 -6.81
C GLU A 32 -6.51 8.15 -7.45
N VAL A 33 -7.41 7.16 -7.54
CA VAL A 33 -7.09 5.87 -8.16
C VAL A 33 -6.77 6.01 -9.65
N ALA A 34 -7.53 6.82 -10.40
CA ALA A 34 -7.25 7.08 -11.81
C ALA A 34 -5.92 7.81 -11.98
N HIS A 35 -5.64 8.80 -11.12
CA HIS A 35 -4.38 9.52 -11.13
C HIS A 35 -3.19 8.58 -10.90
N ARG A 36 -3.24 7.73 -9.86
CA ARG A 36 -2.16 6.77 -9.58
C ARG A 36 -2.00 5.72 -10.69
N PHE A 37 -3.10 5.26 -11.27
CA PHE A 37 -3.04 4.31 -12.39
C PHE A 37 -2.34 4.92 -13.60
N LYS A 38 -2.68 6.16 -13.97
CA LYS A 38 -2.04 6.90 -15.08
C LYS A 38 -0.54 7.14 -14.82
N ASP A 39 -0.18 7.57 -13.61
CA ASP A 39 1.21 7.88 -13.24
C ASP A 39 2.13 6.64 -13.23
N LEU A 40 1.63 5.54 -12.67
CA LEU A 40 2.42 4.33 -12.46
C LEU A 40 2.46 3.42 -13.69
N GLY A 41 1.40 3.46 -14.51
CA GLY A 41 1.11 2.44 -15.51
C GLY A 41 0.59 1.14 -14.88
N GLU A 42 -0.08 0.32 -15.69
CA GLU A 42 -0.80 -0.88 -15.22
C GLU A 42 0.12 -1.88 -14.49
N GLU A 43 1.30 -2.16 -15.04
CA GLU A 43 2.22 -3.16 -14.47
C GLU A 43 2.64 -2.81 -13.04
N LYS A 44 3.14 -1.58 -12.82
CA LYS A 44 3.58 -1.12 -11.49
C LYS A 44 2.40 -0.94 -10.55
N PHE A 45 1.25 -0.47 -11.06
CA PHE A 45 0.03 -0.36 -10.27
C PHE A 45 -0.38 -1.73 -9.71
N LYS A 46 -0.50 -2.75 -10.56
CA LYS A 46 -0.83 -4.12 -10.14
C LYS A 46 0.16 -4.66 -9.12
N ALA A 47 1.45 -4.44 -9.35
CA ALA A 47 2.50 -4.91 -8.45
C ALA A 47 2.44 -4.24 -7.06
N LEU A 48 2.19 -2.92 -7.01
CA LEU A 48 2.04 -2.20 -5.73
C LEU A 48 0.75 -2.58 -5.00
N VAL A 49 -0.35 -2.80 -5.71
CA VAL A 49 -1.62 -3.30 -5.14
C VAL A 49 -1.41 -4.71 -4.56
N LEU A 50 -0.68 -5.58 -5.27
CA LEU A 50 -0.34 -6.92 -4.80
C LEU A 50 0.49 -6.86 -3.50
N ILE A 51 1.52 -6.03 -3.46
CA ILE A 51 2.33 -5.82 -2.26
C ILE A 51 1.45 -5.31 -1.12
N ALA A 52 0.62 -4.30 -1.35
CA ALA A 52 -0.26 -3.74 -0.33
C ALA A 52 -1.16 -4.81 0.27
N PHE A 53 -1.88 -5.59 -0.55
CA PHE A 53 -2.73 -6.64 -0.02
C PHE A 53 -1.94 -7.75 0.67
N ALA A 54 -0.80 -8.17 0.14
CA ALA A 54 0.04 -9.19 0.79
C ALA A 54 0.56 -8.72 2.17
N GLN A 55 0.83 -7.41 2.33
CA GLN A 55 1.25 -6.81 3.61
C GLN A 55 0.10 -6.70 4.61
N TYR A 56 -1.15 -6.46 4.16
CA TYR A 56 -2.32 -6.40 5.05
C TYR A 56 -2.87 -7.79 5.39
N LEU A 57 -2.94 -8.67 4.39
CA LEU A 57 -3.54 -10.01 4.48
C LEU A 57 -2.46 -11.08 4.40
N GLN A 58 -1.53 -11.08 5.34
CA GLN A 58 -0.33 -11.92 5.31
C GLN A 58 -0.59 -13.44 5.28
N GLN A 59 -1.77 -13.92 5.68
CA GLN A 59 -2.15 -15.34 5.66
C GLN A 59 -2.95 -15.76 4.42
N CYS A 60 -3.49 -14.81 3.64
CA CYS A 60 -4.35 -15.07 2.50
C CYS A 60 -3.54 -15.68 1.34
N PRO A 61 -4.07 -16.69 0.61
CA PRO A 61 -3.34 -17.35 -0.46
C PRO A 61 -3.06 -16.41 -1.65
N PHE A 62 -2.03 -16.75 -2.44
CA PHE A 62 -1.61 -15.95 -3.60
C PHE A 62 -2.75 -15.70 -4.60
N GLU A 63 -3.54 -16.73 -4.93
CA GLU A 63 -4.60 -16.62 -5.93
C GLU A 63 -5.71 -15.65 -5.53
N ASP A 64 -6.01 -15.55 -4.24
CA ASP A 64 -7.03 -14.62 -3.74
C ASP A 64 -6.53 -13.18 -3.79
N HIS A 65 -5.23 -12.95 -3.55
CA HIS A 65 -4.61 -11.65 -3.80
C HIS A 65 -4.66 -11.26 -5.29
N VAL A 66 -4.40 -12.20 -6.20
CA VAL A 66 -4.46 -11.94 -7.64
C VAL A 66 -5.87 -11.51 -8.06
N LYS A 67 -6.92 -12.13 -7.51
CA LYS A 67 -8.31 -11.71 -7.75
C LYS A 67 -8.56 -10.28 -7.29
N LEU A 68 -8.19 -9.94 -6.04
CA LEU A 68 -8.33 -8.58 -5.50
C LEU A 68 -7.57 -7.53 -6.34
N VAL A 69 -6.35 -7.84 -6.76
CA VAL A 69 -5.55 -6.97 -7.63
C VAL A 69 -6.26 -6.72 -8.96
N ASN A 70 -6.80 -7.77 -9.58
CA ASN A 70 -7.53 -7.64 -10.85
C ASN A 70 -8.80 -6.80 -10.68
N GLU A 71 -9.58 -7.02 -9.61
CA GLU A 71 -10.79 -6.22 -9.34
C GLU A 71 -10.47 -4.73 -9.15
N VAL A 72 -9.43 -4.40 -8.37
CA VAL A 72 -8.99 -3.00 -8.17
C VAL A 72 -8.45 -2.41 -9.48
N THR A 73 -7.77 -3.20 -10.29
CA THR A 73 -7.22 -2.77 -11.58
C THR A 73 -8.32 -2.46 -12.59
N GLU A 74 -9.32 -3.31 -12.70
CA GLU A 74 -10.46 -3.05 -13.60
C GLU A 74 -11.27 -1.84 -13.13
N PHE A 75 -11.47 -1.69 -11.82
CA PHE A 75 -12.08 -0.47 -11.27
C PHE A 75 -11.26 0.79 -11.59
N ALA A 76 -9.93 0.73 -11.46
CA ALA A 76 -9.05 1.83 -11.83
C ALA A 76 -9.18 2.18 -13.32
N LYS A 77 -9.26 1.20 -14.22
CA LYS A 77 -9.50 1.42 -15.66
C LYS A 77 -10.84 2.10 -15.91
N THR A 78 -11.91 1.72 -15.20
CA THR A 78 -13.20 2.42 -15.26
C THR A 78 -13.05 3.89 -14.87
N CYS A 79 -12.39 4.19 -13.75
CA CYS A 79 -12.18 5.57 -13.30
C CYS A 79 -11.25 6.37 -14.22
N VAL A 80 -10.31 5.72 -14.91
CA VAL A 80 -9.49 6.37 -15.94
C VAL A 80 -10.32 6.77 -17.16
N ALA A 81 -11.30 5.95 -17.54
CA ALA A 81 -12.20 6.23 -18.66
C ALA A 81 -13.21 7.33 -18.31
N ASP A 82 -13.74 7.33 -17.09
CA ASP A 82 -14.65 8.36 -16.57
C ASP A 82 -14.38 8.61 -15.08
N GLU A 83 -13.71 9.72 -14.77
CA GLU A 83 -13.39 10.10 -13.39
C GLU A 83 -14.64 10.51 -12.58
N SER A 84 -15.80 10.71 -13.23
CA SER A 84 -17.08 11.01 -12.57
C SER A 84 -17.94 9.78 -12.31
N ALA A 85 -17.49 8.59 -12.73
CA ALA A 85 -18.16 7.34 -12.44
C ALA A 85 -18.25 7.07 -10.94
N GLU A 86 -19.23 6.24 -10.56
CA GLU A 86 -19.53 5.96 -9.16
C GLU A 86 -18.30 5.44 -8.40
N ASN A 87 -18.06 5.98 -7.21
CA ASN A 87 -16.96 5.62 -6.31
C ASN A 87 -15.56 6.02 -6.77
N CYS A 88 -15.39 6.66 -7.93
CA CYS A 88 -14.07 7.06 -8.43
C CYS A 88 -13.45 8.23 -7.64
N ASP A 89 -14.26 8.97 -6.88
CA ASP A 89 -13.89 10.05 -5.98
C ASP A 89 -13.44 9.60 -4.59
N LYS A 90 -13.62 8.31 -4.27
CA LYS A 90 -13.16 7.73 -3.00
C LYS A 90 -11.64 7.78 -2.87
N SER A 91 -11.17 7.99 -1.65
CA SER A 91 -9.76 7.84 -1.31
C SER A 91 -9.27 6.41 -1.55
N LEU A 92 -7.96 6.24 -1.78
CA LEU A 92 -7.37 4.90 -1.90
C LEU A 92 -7.60 4.06 -0.63
N HIS A 93 -7.49 4.64 0.56
CA HIS A 93 -7.75 3.92 1.81
C HIS A 93 -9.19 3.40 1.88
N THR A 94 -10.17 4.19 1.46
CA THR A 94 -11.57 3.75 1.40
C THR A 94 -11.74 2.59 0.43
N LEU A 95 -11.21 2.69 -0.79
CA LEU A 95 -11.33 1.64 -1.82
C LEU A 95 -10.66 0.33 -1.38
N PHE A 96 -9.44 0.41 -0.84
CA PHE A 96 -8.71 -0.76 -0.38
C PHE A 96 -9.34 -1.36 0.87
N GLY A 97 -9.75 -0.53 1.83
CA GLY A 97 -10.45 -0.98 3.04
C GLY A 97 -11.77 -1.68 2.70
N ASP A 98 -12.55 -1.15 1.76
CA ASP A 98 -13.78 -1.79 1.26
C ASP A 98 -13.47 -3.17 0.69
N LYS A 99 -12.38 -3.32 -0.10
CA LYS A 99 -11.93 -4.61 -0.65
C LYS A 99 -11.39 -5.59 0.38
N LEU A 100 -10.66 -5.12 1.39
CA LEU A 100 -10.25 -5.97 2.51
C LEU A 100 -11.47 -6.57 3.22
N CYS A 101 -12.53 -5.76 3.37
CA CYS A 101 -13.77 -6.18 4.01
C CYS A 101 -14.66 -7.12 3.17
N THR A 102 -14.36 -7.33 1.88
CA THR A 102 -15.07 -8.34 1.06
C THR A 102 -14.46 -9.74 1.16
N VAL A 103 -13.32 -9.91 1.85
CA VAL A 103 -12.68 -11.21 2.02
C VAL A 103 -13.54 -12.11 2.92
N ALA A 104 -14.16 -13.14 2.34
CA ALA A 104 -15.12 -14.00 3.04
C ALA A 104 -14.53 -14.67 4.30
N THR A 105 -13.25 -15.04 4.27
CA THR A 105 -12.56 -15.69 5.38
C THR A 105 -11.94 -14.69 6.37
N LEU A 106 -12.16 -13.38 6.25
CA LEU A 106 -11.47 -12.37 7.06
C LEU A 106 -11.59 -12.64 8.56
N ARG A 107 -12.81 -12.91 9.05
CA ARG A 107 -13.06 -13.23 10.46
C ARG A 107 -12.45 -14.56 10.89
N GLU A 108 -12.53 -15.57 10.04
CA GLU A 108 -11.99 -16.91 10.33
C GLU A 108 -10.45 -16.91 10.38
N THR A 109 -9.81 -16.21 9.45
CA THR A 109 -8.35 -16.18 9.30
C THR A 109 -7.68 -15.14 10.20
N TYR A 110 -8.31 -13.99 10.44
CA TYR A 110 -7.69 -12.84 11.11
C TYR A 110 -8.39 -12.38 12.41
N GLY A 111 -9.47 -13.04 12.82
CA GLY A 111 -10.11 -12.81 14.11
C GLY A 111 -10.61 -11.36 14.31
N GLU A 112 -10.00 -10.65 15.26
CA GLU A 112 -10.34 -9.27 15.63
C GLU A 112 -10.09 -8.26 14.51
N MET A 113 -9.20 -8.57 13.55
CA MET A 113 -8.98 -7.70 12.39
C MET A 113 -10.27 -7.46 11.57
N ALA A 114 -11.20 -8.41 11.59
CA ALA A 114 -12.50 -8.23 10.92
C ALA A 114 -13.34 -7.12 11.56
N ASP A 115 -13.13 -6.79 12.84
CA ASP A 115 -13.84 -5.71 13.51
C ASP A 115 -13.39 -4.33 13.01
N CYS A 116 -12.23 -4.24 12.33
CA CYS A 116 -11.82 -3.02 11.63
C CYS A 116 -12.86 -2.60 10.57
N CYS A 117 -13.57 -3.55 9.95
CA CYS A 117 -14.56 -3.27 8.92
C CYS A 117 -15.80 -2.50 9.41
N ALA A 118 -16.04 -2.46 10.74
CA ALA A 118 -17.10 -1.64 11.32
C ALA A 118 -16.71 -0.16 11.49
N LYS A 119 -15.43 0.18 11.31
CA LYS A 119 -14.90 1.54 11.45
C LYS A 119 -14.97 2.31 10.13
N GLN A 120 -14.97 3.64 10.22
CA GLN A 120 -14.80 4.52 9.05
C GLN A 120 -13.33 4.89 8.87
N GLU A 121 -12.97 5.49 7.73
CA GLU A 121 -11.63 6.06 7.55
C GLU A 121 -11.50 7.38 8.32
N PRO A 122 -10.33 7.68 8.93
CA PRO A 122 -9.06 6.94 8.84
C PRO A 122 -8.90 5.79 9.86
N GLU A 123 -9.81 5.65 10.83
CA GLU A 123 -9.67 4.69 11.94
C GLU A 123 -9.66 3.23 11.46
N ARG A 124 -10.33 2.93 10.34
CA ARG A 124 -10.33 1.61 9.70
C ARG A 124 -8.94 1.24 9.20
N ASN A 125 -8.28 2.12 8.45
CA ASN A 125 -6.91 1.90 8.01
C ASN A 125 -5.93 1.80 9.19
N GLU A 126 -6.06 2.67 10.20
CA GLU A 126 -5.24 2.59 11.42
C GLU A 126 -5.41 1.25 12.15
N CYS A 127 -6.65 0.75 12.24
CA CYS A 127 -6.95 -0.56 12.80
C CYS A 127 -6.27 -1.67 12.00
N PHE A 128 -6.41 -1.69 10.67
CA PHE A 128 -5.74 -2.70 9.85
C PHE A 128 -4.21 -2.68 9.97
N LEU A 129 -3.60 -1.50 10.13
CA LEU A 129 -2.16 -1.37 10.34
C LEU A 129 -1.70 -2.01 11.66
N GLN A 130 -2.51 -1.94 12.73
CA GLN A 130 -2.21 -2.57 14.02
C GLN A 130 -2.19 -4.11 13.95
N HIS A 131 -2.81 -4.69 12.92
CA HIS A 131 -2.83 -6.14 12.71
C HIS A 131 -1.72 -6.65 11.78
N LYS A 132 -0.83 -5.78 11.28
CA LYS A 132 0.37 -6.22 10.57
C LYS A 132 1.31 -6.93 11.54
N ASP A 133 1.62 -8.18 11.22
CA ASP A 133 2.49 -9.05 12.02
C ASP A 133 3.92 -8.99 11.49
N ASP A 134 4.83 -8.41 12.27
CA ASP A 134 6.26 -8.32 11.95
C ASP A 134 6.97 -9.69 11.97
N ASN A 135 6.37 -10.69 12.61
CA ASN A 135 6.92 -12.04 12.71
C ASN A 135 5.85 -13.09 12.41
N PRO A 136 5.30 -13.07 11.18
CA PRO A 136 4.19 -13.92 10.81
C PRO A 136 4.66 -15.37 10.82
N ASN A 137 3.85 -16.27 11.40
CA ASN A 137 4.15 -17.69 11.48
C ASN A 137 3.96 -18.41 10.13
N LEU A 138 4.70 -17.97 9.11
CA LEU A 138 4.70 -18.51 7.77
C LEU A 138 5.76 -19.61 7.63
N PRO A 139 5.51 -20.63 6.79
CA PRO A 139 6.53 -21.61 6.45
C PRO A 139 7.81 -20.93 5.94
N ARG A 140 8.96 -21.48 6.35
CA ARG A 140 10.26 -21.01 5.84
C ARG A 140 10.27 -21.10 4.33
N LEU A 141 10.84 -20.09 3.68
CA LEU A 141 11.11 -20.16 2.25
C LEU A 141 12.18 -21.23 2.00
N VAL A 142 11.75 -22.34 1.44
CA VAL A 142 12.64 -23.39 0.95
C VAL A 142 12.98 -23.03 -0.49
N ARG A 143 14.27 -22.85 -0.78
CA ARG A 143 14.76 -22.66 -2.14
C ARG A 143 14.64 -24.00 -2.88
N PRO A 144 13.83 -24.09 -3.96
CA PRO A 144 13.81 -25.29 -4.80
C PRO A 144 15.13 -25.49 -5.54
N GLU A 145 15.30 -26.67 -6.13
CA GLU A 145 16.41 -26.94 -7.06
C GLU A 145 16.41 -25.94 -8.22
N VAL A 146 17.61 -25.65 -8.74
CA VAL A 146 17.80 -24.62 -9.78
C VAL A 146 16.94 -24.90 -11.01
N ASP A 147 16.94 -26.13 -11.50
CA ASP A 147 16.16 -26.55 -12.67
C ASP A 147 14.66 -26.30 -12.47
N VAL A 148 14.13 -26.60 -11.28
CA VAL A 148 12.71 -26.38 -10.95
C VAL A 148 12.36 -24.90 -10.98
N MET A 149 13.24 -24.04 -10.43
CA MET A 149 13.00 -22.60 -10.46
C MET A 149 13.12 -22.03 -11.88
N CYS A 150 14.08 -22.49 -12.68
CA CYS A 150 14.24 -22.08 -14.07
C CYS A 150 13.06 -22.52 -14.95
N THR A 151 12.57 -23.75 -14.77
CA THR A 151 11.32 -24.20 -15.43
C THR A 151 10.16 -23.29 -15.06
N ALA A 152 9.94 -23.01 -13.77
CA ALA A 152 8.86 -22.12 -13.34
C ALA A 152 8.99 -20.68 -13.90
N PHE A 153 10.22 -20.18 -14.00
CA PHE A 153 10.51 -18.86 -14.60
C PHE A 153 10.19 -18.84 -16.10
N HIS A 154 10.56 -19.88 -16.85
CA HIS A 154 10.29 -19.97 -18.28
C HIS A 154 8.82 -20.26 -18.60
N ASP A 155 8.14 -21.07 -17.79
CA ASP A 155 6.73 -21.40 -17.97
C ASP A 155 5.84 -20.16 -17.84
N ASN A 156 6.12 -19.32 -16.83
CA ASN A 156 5.36 -18.08 -16.63
C ASN A 156 6.15 -17.04 -15.81
N GLU A 157 6.96 -16.23 -16.50
CA GLU A 157 7.77 -15.17 -15.90
C GLU A 157 6.94 -14.21 -15.02
N GLU A 158 5.77 -13.78 -15.50
CA GLU A 158 4.92 -12.83 -14.79
C GLU A 158 4.43 -13.40 -13.46
N THR A 159 3.94 -14.64 -13.46
CA THR A 159 3.45 -15.31 -12.25
C THR A 159 4.61 -15.61 -11.30
N PHE A 160 5.77 -15.98 -11.83
CA PHE A 160 6.98 -16.20 -11.04
C PHE A 160 7.38 -14.94 -10.26
N LEU A 161 7.42 -13.78 -10.92
CA LEU A 161 7.75 -12.50 -10.27
C LEU A 161 6.66 -12.02 -9.31
N LYS A 162 5.38 -12.21 -9.63
CA LYS A 162 4.29 -11.91 -8.70
C LYS A 162 4.37 -12.76 -7.43
N LYS A 163 4.70 -14.05 -7.55
CA LYS A 163 4.91 -14.92 -6.38
C LYS A 163 6.09 -14.43 -5.54
N TYR A 164 7.19 -13.99 -6.17
CA TYR A 164 8.30 -13.36 -5.45
C TYR A 164 7.83 -12.13 -4.63
N LEU A 165 7.11 -11.20 -5.26
CA LEU A 165 6.57 -10.01 -4.57
C LEU A 165 5.65 -10.39 -3.40
N TYR A 166 4.73 -11.32 -3.64
CA TYR A 166 3.79 -11.83 -2.63
C TYR A 166 4.52 -12.45 -1.43
N GLU A 167 5.45 -13.38 -1.67
CA GLU A 167 6.15 -14.10 -0.60
C GLU A 167 7.04 -13.17 0.26
N ILE A 168 7.68 -12.17 -0.35
CA ILE A 168 8.48 -11.19 0.40
C ILE A 168 7.57 -10.19 1.15
N ALA A 169 6.55 -9.64 0.50
CA ALA A 169 5.65 -8.65 1.09
C ALA A 169 4.90 -9.20 2.31
N ARG A 170 4.39 -10.43 2.24
CA ARG A 170 3.65 -11.05 3.37
C ARG A 170 4.53 -11.39 4.58
N ARG A 171 5.85 -11.54 4.39
CA ARG A 171 6.82 -11.78 5.48
C ARG A 171 7.39 -10.50 6.07
N HIS A 172 7.28 -9.40 5.34
CA HIS A 172 7.83 -8.11 5.73
C HIS A 172 6.77 -7.03 5.48
N PRO A 173 5.77 -6.89 6.36
CA PRO A 173 4.58 -6.07 6.10
C PRO A 173 4.86 -4.56 6.05
N TYR A 174 6.09 -4.15 6.38
CA TYR A 174 6.60 -2.78 6.27
C TYR A 174 7.76 -2.63 5.28
N PHE A 175 8.01 -3.65 4.43
CA PHE A 175 9.00 -3.53 3.36
C PHE A 175 8.63 -2.34 2.47
N TYR A 176 9.62 -1.50 2.15
CA TYR A 176 9.41 -0.34 1.29
C TYR A 176 9.03 -0.78 -0.13
N ALA A 177 7.74 -0.68 -0.46
CA ALA A 177 7.16 -1.30 -1.66
C ALA A 177 7.85 -0.91 -2.99
N PRO A 178 8.23 0.36 -3.24
CA PRO A 178 9.00 0.72 -4.43
C PRO A 178 10.34 0.00 -4.55
N GLU A 179 11.03 -0.21 -3.43
CA GLU A 179 12.30 -0.94 -3.42
C GLU A 179 12.09 -2.43 -3.67
N LEU A 180 10.97 -3.00 -3.23
CA LEU A 180 10.62 -4.38 -3.52
C LEU A 180 10.42 -4.60 -5.03
N LEU A 181 9.84 -3.62 -5.74
CA LEU A 181 9.77 -3.67 -7.20
C LEU A 181 11.15 -3.61 -7.85
N PHE A 182 12.05 -2.77 -7.33
CA PHE A 182 13.44 -2.73 -7.79
C PHE A 182 14.13 -4.09 -7.62
N PHE A 183 13.95 -4.75 -6.47
CA PHE A 183 14.48 -6.09 -6.25
C PHE A 183 13.85 -7.14 -7.17
N ALA A 184 12.56 -7.04 -7.51
CA ALA A 184 11.93 -7.94 -8.49
C ALA A 184 12.55 -7.80 -9.89
N VAL A 185 12.91 -6.59 -10.32
CA VAL A 185 13.65 -6.37 -11.58
C VAL A 185 15.01 -7.05 -11.54
N ARG A 186 15.74 -6.92 -10.43
CA ARG A 186 17.04 -7.58 -10.25
C ARG A 186 16.93 -9.10 -10.18
N TYR A 187 15.88 -9.59 -9.53
CA TYR A 187 15.56 -11.01 -9.44
C TYR A 187 15.28 -11.59 -10.83
N LYS A 188 14.44 -10.92 -11.63
CA LYS A 188 14.22 -11.26 -13.04
C LYS A 188 15.53 -11.33 -13.81
N ALA A 189 16.38 -10.30 -13.73
CA ALA A 189 17.64 -10.25 -14.45
C ALA A 189 18.57 -11.43 -14.09
N ALA A 190 18.66 -11.80 -12.81
CA ALA A 190 19.44 -12.95 -12.37
C ALA A 190 18.91 -14.27 -12.97
N PHE A 191 17.59 -14.44 -13.03
CA PHE A 191 16.99 -15.63 -13.65
C PHE A 191 17.16 -15.64 -15.17
N THR A 192 17.06 -14.49 -15.83
CA THR A 192 17.36 -14.37 -17.26
C THR A 192 18.79 -14.79 -17.59
N GLU A 193 19.77 -14.40 -16.77
CA GLU A 193 21.17 -14.75 -16.98
C GLU A 193 21.47 -16.21 -16.62
N CYS A 194 21.02 -16.66 -15.43
CA CYS A 194 21.41 -17.97 -14.90
C CYS A 194 20.62 -19.14 -15.50
N CYS A 195 19.40 -18.94 -16.01
CA CYS A 195 18.60 -20.02 -16.59
C CYS A 195 18.85 -20.21 -18.10
N GLN A 196 19.65 -19.35 -18.72
CA GLN A 196 20.15 -19.52 -20.09
C GLN A 196 21.48 -20.29 -20.16
N ALA A 197 22.13 -20.49 -19.02
CA ALA A 197 23.47 -21.07 -18.89
C ALA A 197 23.47 -22.60 -18.90
#